data_AF-A0A699ZF34-F1
#
_entry.id   AF-A0A699ZF34-F1
#
_cell.length_a   1.000
_cell.length_b   1.000
_cell.length_c   1.000
_cell.angle_alpha   90.00
_cell.angle_beta   90.00
_cell.angle_gamma   90.00
#
_symmetry.space_group_name_H-M   'P 1'
#
loop_
_entity.id
_entity.type
_entity.pdbx_description
1 polymer ?
#
loop_
_entity_poly.entity_id
_entity_poly.type
_entity_poly.pdbx_seq_one_letter_code
_entity_poly.pdbx_strand_id
1 'polypeptide(L)'
;GGRGKGQAAPYIRISQQEIAEDYPLVKTYNKEEEETDELLLVDPEDLAMAHPEDLPKRLLYDFAFYDAEGFLATLELVPMFNGVDHDVALFGSGVCAEDEGDFLLGGVAAAAEPATAPAADPAGTSGAGSSAPGGAGEQPGGSAGAAAGGEGRSVAAGEGEKGEGEKHGIPAGAMRLYLSQVREWLIECACDMLFITVRTDAAWYRLVRPSQQYAPWYKPVLKAAQVAITILRMLSEESRASKLSFNDIVKRLADLPDSSPAFISKKVERVERFVVVHGQIVVNQFTHFPNKAVQKAAFVDQLKAMMSQRKHNKLYMSKVKPGKSNVAKTGNANPMRNRAATGLKAKPMAATGTTMVK
;
A
#
# COMPACT_ATOMS: atom_id res chain seq x y z
N GLY A 1 -40.52 -26.21 -10.91
CA GLY A 1 -39.61 -25.08 -10.62
C GLY A 1 -38.28 -25.34 -11.26
N GLY A 2 -37.99 -24.72 -12.40
CA GLY A 2 -36.74 -24.91 -13.12
C GLY A 2 -35.59 -24.26 -12.36
N ARG A 3 -34.58 -25.06 -11.97
CA ARG A 3 -33.27 -24.55 -11.53
C ARG A 3 -32.67 -23.75 -12.67
N GLY A 4 -32.63 -22.43 -12.52
CA GLY A 4 -31.89 -21.54 -13.42
C GLY A 4 -30.43 -21.99 -13.49
N LYS A 5 -29.93 -22.12 -14.73
CA LYS A 5 -28.53 -22.45 -15.02
C LYS A 5 -27.61 -21.51 -14.23
N GLY A 6 -26.62 -22.09 -13.56
CA GLY A 6 -25.75 -21.43 -12.58
C GLY A 6 -25.10 -20.17 -13.14
N GLN A 7 -25.60 -19.02 -12.68
CA GLN A 7 -24.89 -17.77 -12.80
C GLN A 7 -23.72 -17.81 -11.81
N ALA A 8 -22.50 -17.50 -12.28
CA ALA A 8 -21.33 -17.42 -11.41
C ALA A 8 -21.62 -16.44 -10.26
N ALA A 9 -21.19 -16.80 -9.05
CA ALA A 9 -21.40 -15.96 -7.87
C ALA A 9 -20.74 -14.58 -8.09
N PRO A 10 -21.42 -13.47 -7.74
CA PRO A 10 -20.82 -12.15 -7.88
C PRO A 10 -19.64 -11.97 -6.92
N TYR A 11 -18.67 -11.15 -7.32
CA TYR A 11 -17.64 -10.65 -6.43
C TYR A 11 -18.24 -9.63 -5.46
N ILE A 12 -18.04 -9.85 -4.17
CA ILE A 12 -18.53 -8.96 -3.12
C ILE A 12 -17.40 -8.02 -2.71
N ARG A 13 -17.54 -6.74 -3.03
CA ARG A 13 -16.63 -5.67 -2.63
C ARG A 13 -17.28 -4.83 -1.54
N ILE A 14 -16.62 -4.63 -0.41
CA ILE A 14 -17.13 -3.74 0.64
C ILE A 14 -17.18 -2.30 0.11
N SER A 15 -18.22 -1.54 0.45
CA SER A 15 -18.37 -0.18 -0.08
C SER A 15 -17.32 0.76 0.50
N GLN A 16 -16.95 1.79 -0.26
CA GLN A 16 -15.97 2.79 0.18
C GLN A 16 -16.36 3.44 1.52
N GLN A 17 -17.65 3.59 1.81
CA GLN A 17 -18.11 4.17 3.07
C GLN A 17 -17.82 3.30 4.29
N GLU A 18 -17.83 1.98 4.16
CA GLU A 18 -17.58 1.06 5.29
C GLU A 18 -16.09 1.03 5.66
N ILE A 19 -15.19 1.17 4.66
CA ILE A 19 -13.74 1.23 4.88
C ILE A 19 -13.24 2.65 5.22
N ALA A 20 -14.03 3.71 4.98
CA ALA A 20 -13.57 5.10 5.03
C ALA A 20 -12.93 5.51 6.36
N GLU A 21 -13.39 4.96 7.49
CA GLU A 21 -12.85 5.29 8.82
C GLU A 21 -11.43 4.74 9.05
N ASP A 22 -11.00 3.76 8.26
CA ASP A 22 -9.68 3.14 8.33
C ASP A 22 -8.65 3.85 7.42
N TYR A 23 -9.10 4.84 6.62
CA TYR A 23 -8.30 5.61 5.67
C TYR A 23 -8.17 7.09 6.10
N PRO A 24 -7.09 7.77 5.68
CA PRO A 24 -6.92 9.19 5.95
C PRO A 24 -7.96 10.05 5.20
N LEU A 25 -8.04 11.33 5.58
CA LEU A 25 -8.85 12.29 4.85
C LEU A 25 -8.43 12.38 3.37
N VAL A 26 -9.43 12.57 2.51
CA VAL A 26 -9.26 12.72 1.07
C VAL A 26 -8.19 13.77 0.77
N LYS A 27 -7.23 13.41 -0.07
CA LYS A 27 -6.10 14.25 -0.46
C LYS A 27 -5.86 14.08 -1.96
N THR A 28 -5.52 15.15 -2.65
CA THR A 28 -5.14 15.10 -4.07
C THR A 28 -3.71 14.60 -4.22
N TYR A 29 -3.45 13.85 -5.28
CA TYR A 29 -2.10 13.49 -5.70
C TYR A 29 -1.32 14.75 -6.10
N ASN A 30 -0.14 14.92 -5.51
CA ASN A 30 0.82 15.94 -5.91
C ASN A 30 1.72 15.35 -6.99
N LYS A 31 1.65 15.93 -8.19
CA LYS A 31 2.42 15.57 -9.37
C LYS A 31 3.91 15.90 -9.19
N GLU A 32 4.76 15.03 -9.71
CA GLU A 32 6.21 15.24 -9.78
C GLU A 32 6.60 15.99 -11.06
N GLU A 33 7.79 16.61 -11.10
CA GLU A 33 8.20 17.46 -12.23
C GLU A 33 8.41 16.68 -13.53
N GLU A 34 8.97 15.47 -13.44
CA GLU A 34 9.25 14.60 -14.59
C GLU A 34 8.55 13.26 -14.42
N GLU A 35 7.52 13.02 -15.24
CA GLU A 35 6.75 11.77 -15.28
C GLU A 35 6.47 11.39 -16.74
N THR A 36 6.84 10.16 -17.13
CA THR A 36 6.63 9.65 -18.48
C THR A 36 5.36 8.80 -18.54
N ASP A 37 4.58 8.90 -19.61
CA ASP A 37 3.40 8.05 -19.78
C ASP A 37 3.82 6.60 -20.10
N GLU A 38 3.36 5.64 -19.27
CA GLU A 38 3.64 4.20 -19.43
C GLU A 38 3.28 3.71 -20.83
N LEU A 39 2.18 4.19 -21.41
CA LEU A 39 1.71 3.74 -22.72
C LEU A 39 2.58 4.24 -23.88
N LEU A 40 3.50 5.19 -23.64
CA LEU A 40 4.49 5.60 -24.64
C LEU A 40 5.69 4.66 -24.73
N LEU A 41 5.86 3.77 -23.74
CA LEU A 41 6.98 2.85 -23.65
C LEU A 41 6.69 1.47 -24.27
N VAL A 42 5.48 1.24 -24.77
CA VAL A 42 5.05 -0.04 -25.31
C VAL A 42 4.40 0.17 -26.68
N ASP A 43 4.76 -0.67 -27.64
CA ASP A 43 4.13 -0.64 -28.96
C ASP A 43 2.62 -1.00 -28.82
N PRO A 44 1.70 -0.20 -29.39
CA PRO A 44 0.28 -0.48 -29.34
C PRO A 44 -0.12 -1.84 -29.92
N GLU A 45 0.60 -2.36 -30.92
CA GLU A 45 0.35 -3.67 -31.53
C GLU A 45 0.73 -4.80 -30.56
N ASP A 46 1.89 -4.70 -29.93
CA ASP A 46 2.35 -5.65 -28.91
C ASP A 46 1.40 -5.66 -27.71
N LEU A 47 0.98 -4.48 -27.26
CA LEU A 47 0.03 -4.33 -26.16
C LEU A 47 -1.33 -4.96 -26.46
N ALA A 48 -1.80 -4.86 -27.71
CA ALA A 48 -3.08 -5.43 -28.10
C ALA A 48 -3.07 -6.97 -28.11
N MET A 49 -1.92 -7.57 -28.40
CA MET A 49 -1.75 -9.01 -28.53
C MET A 49 -1.27 -9.68 -27.24
N ALA A 50 -0.74 -8.91 -26.28
CA ALA A 50 -0.21 -9.44 -25.04
C ALA A 50 -1.27 -10.14 -24.17
N HIS A 51 -0.96 -11.37 -23.74
CA HIS A 51 -1.70 -12.01 -22.65
C HIS A 51 -1.22 -11.45 -21.30
N PRO A 52 -2.10 -11.32 -20.30
CA PRO A 52 -1.73 -10.80 -18.99
C PRO A 52 -0.54 -11.51 -18.33
N GLU A 53 -0.35 -12.81 -18.57
CA GLU A 53 0.74 -13.60 -18.00
C GLU A 53 2.11 -13.30 -18.66
N ASP A 54 2.09 -12.81 -19.91
CA ASP A 54 3.28 -12.51 -20.71
C ASP A 54 3.74 -11.04 -20.56
N LEU A 55 2.98 -10.22 -19.82
CA LEU A 55 3.33 -8.82 -19.60
C LEU A 55 4.66 -8.70 -18.82
N PRO A 56 5.49 -7.69 -19.15
CA PRO A 56 6.72 -7.40 -18.40
C PRO A 56 6.47 -7.27 -16.90
N LYS A 57 7.39 -7.80 -16.09
CA LYS A 57 7.36 -7.73 -14.63
C LYS A 57 8.44 -6.77 -14.14
N ARG A 58 8.04 -5.78 -13.34
CA ARG A 58 8.90 -4.67 -12.93
C ARG A 58 8.72 -4.35 -11.45
N LEU A 59 9.63 -3.55 -10.90
CA LEU A 59 9.54 -3.01 -9.55
C LEU A 59 9.02 -1.57 -9.60
N LEU A 60 8.18 -1.21 -8.63
CA LEU A 60 7.64 0.14 -8.50
C LEU A 60 7.95 0.72 -7.13
N TYR A 61 8.82 1.72 -7.14
CA TYR A 61 9.24 2.50 -5.98
C TYR A 61 8.47 3.82 -5.92
N ASP A 62 8.43 4.43 -4.74
CA ASP A 62 7.85 5.76 -4.51
C ASP A 62 6.49 5.96 -5.17
N PHE A 63 5.62 4.95 -4.98
CA PHE A 63 4.36 4.86 -5.72
C PHE A 63 3.20 5.56 -5.01
N ALA A 64 2.21 5.99 -5.79
CA ALA A 64 0.93 6.49 -5.31
C ALA A 64 -0.20 6.04 -6.23
N PHE A 65 -1.36 5.70 -5.67
CA PHE A 65 -2.57 5.42 -6.44
C PHE A 65 -3.65 6.47 -6.17
N TYR A 66 -4.40 6.76 -7.22
CA TYR A 66 -5.44 7.79 -7.20
C TYR A 66 -6.53 7.48 -8.22
N ASP A 67 -7.69 8.09 -8.02
CA ASP A 67 -8.84 7.96 -8.92
C ASP A 67 -8.71 8.83 -10.18
N ALA A 68 -9.74 8.79 -11.02
CA ALA A 68 -9.81 9.57 -12.25
C ALA A 68 -9.76 11.10 -12.02
N GLU A 69 -10.14 11.56 -10.83
CA GLU A 69 -10.14 12.98 -10.45
C GLU A 69 -8.82 13.40 -9.78
N GLY A 70 -7.91 12.46 -9.56
CA GLY A 70 -6.60 12.67 -8.94
C GLY A 70 -6.64 12.69 -7.42
N PHE A 71 -7.70 12.18 -6.79
CA PHE A 71 -7.71 11.96 -5.34
C PHE A 71 -7.03 10.64 -5.01
N LEU A 72 -6.14 10.65 -4.02
CA LEU A 72 -5.52 9.44 -3.50
C LEU A 72 -6.61 8.45 -3.08
N ALA A 73 -6.42 7.19 -3.47
CA ALA A 73 -7.43 6.17 -3.31
C ALA A 73 -6.79 4.80 -3.09
N THR A 74 -7.52 3.92 -2.40
CA THR A 74 -7.01 2.59 -2.02
C THR A 74 -7.23 1.53 -3.11
N LEU A 75 -6.28 0.60 -3.22
CA LEU A 75 -6.36 -0.59 -4.08
C LEU A 75 -7.59 -1.47 -3.76
N GLU A 76 -8.14 -1.41 -2.53
CA GLU A 76 -9.37 -2.14 -2.18
C GLU A 76 -10.57 -1.77 -3.04
N LEU A 77 -10.54 -0.61 -3.71
CA LEU A 77 -11.59 -0.22 -4.64
C LEU A 77 -11.54 -1.00 -5.96
N VAL A 78 -10.43 -1.64 -6.28
CA VAL A 78 -10.24 -2.43 -7.51
C VAL A 78 -10.27 -3.93 -7.19
N PRO A 79 -10.94 -4.76 -8.01
CA PRO A 79 -10.92 -6.22 -7.85
C PRO A 79 -9.51 -6.80 -7.83
N MET A 80 -9.31 -7.88 -7.05
CA MET A 80 -8.02 -8.57 -6.95
C MET A 80 -7.79 -9.63 -8.03
N PHE A 81 -8.66 -9.74 -9.02
CA PHE A 81 -8.56 -10.74 -10.08
C PHE A 81 -9.13 -10.23 -11.40
N ASN A 82 -8.56 -10.76 -12.48
CA ASN A 82 -8.93 -10.41 -13.82
C ASN A 82 -10.38 -10.78 -14.16
N GLY A 83 -10.92 -10.03 -15.12
CA GLY A 83 -12.18 -10.34 -15.76
C GLY A 83 -13.41 -9.90 -14.98
N VAL A 84 -13.29 -9.19 -13.85
CA VAL A 84 -14.42 -8.51 -13.19
C VAL A 84 -14.62 -7.14 -13.81
N ASP A 85 -15.86 -6.71 -14.00
CA ASP A 85 -16.13 -5.33 -14.41
C ASP A 85 -15.81 -4.35 -13.26
N HIS A 86 -14.96 -3.37 -13.54
CA HIS A 86 -14.57 -2.35 -12.57
C HIS A 86 -15.65 -1.26 -12.49
N ASP A 87 -16.07 -0.93 -11.27
CA ASP A 87 -16.92 0.23 -11.01
C ASP A 87 -16.13 1.50 -10.64
N VAL A 88 -14.82 1.35 -10.38
CA VAL A 88 -13.89 2.44 -10.08
C VAL A 88 -12.65 2.33 -10.97
N ALA A 89 -12.20 3.45 -11.52
CA ALA A 89 -10.92 3.54 -12.22
C ALA A 89 -9.86 4.12 -11.29
N LEU A 90 -8.84 3.31 -11.00
CA LEU A 90 -7.63 3.76 -10.32
C LEU A 90 -6.46 3.81 -11.30
N PHE A 91 -5.64 4.82 -11.12
CA PHE A 91 -4.39 5.05 -11.82
C PHE A 91 -3.28 5.19 -10.79
N GLY A 92 -2.03 5.26 -11.24
CA GLY A 92 -0.92 5.48 -10.33
C GLY A 92 0.24 6.24 -10.93
N SER A 93 1.14 6.64 -10.06
CA SER A 93 2.48 7.08 -10.42
C SER A 93 3.49 6.31 -9.57
N GLY A 94 4.69 6.11 -10.09
CA GLY A 94 5.82 5.58 -9.32
C GLY A 94 7.09 5.52 -10.16
N VAL A 95 8.21 5.29 -9.49
CA VAL A 95 9.51 5.07 -10.10
C VAL A 95 9.63 3.60 -10.47
N CYS A 96 9.59 3.35 -11.78
CA CYS A 96 9.72 2.04 -12.39
C CYS A 96 11.20 1.67 -12.54
N ALA A 97 11.57 0.49 -12.07
CA ALA A 97 12.87 -0.11 -12.30
C ALA A 97 12.70 -1.55 -12.80
N GLU A 98 13.70 -2.06 -13.52
CA GLU A 98 13.74 -3.48 -13.85
C GLU A 98 13.92 -4.32 -12.57
N ASP A 99 13.40 -5.55 -12.59
CA ASP A 99 13.66 -6.52 -11.53
C ASP A 99 14.90 -7.32 -11.91
N GLU A 100 16.06 -6.98 -11.32
CA GLU A 100 17.31 -7.72 -11.51
C GLU A 100 17.32 -9.08 -10.77
N GLY A 101 16.28 -9.37 -9.98
CA GLY A 101 16.14 -10.60 -9.20
C GLY A 101 15.12 -11.59 -9.78
N ASP A 102 15.02 -12.75 -9.15
CA ASP A 102 13.91 -13.67 -9.43
C ASP A 102 12.63 -13.09 -8.83
N PHE A 103 11.75 -12.62 -9.73
CA PHE A 103 10.43 -12.13 -9.39
C PHE A 103 9.66 -13.14 -8.53
N LEU A 104 9.94 -14.45 -8.56
CA LEU A 104 9.22 -15.43 -7.75
C LEU A 104 9.86 -15.77 -6.39
N LEU A 105 11.14 -15.43 -6.17
CA LEU A 105 11.94 -16.03 -5.08
C LEU A 105 12.74 -15.04 -4.19
N GLY A 106 12.81 -13.74 -4.48
CA GLY A 106 13.68 -12.87 -3.66
C GLY A 106 13.61 -11.35 -3.85
N GLY A 107 12.50 -10.80 -4.34
CA GLY A 107 12.36 -9.34 -4.50
C GLY A 107 12.37 -8.57 -3.17
N VAL A 108 12.50 -7.24 -3.25
CA VAL A 108 12.38 -6.36 -2.06
C VAL A 108 10.96 -6.43 -1.52
N ALA A 109 10.81 -6.97 -0.31
CA ALA A 109 9.50 -7.09 0.35
C ALA A 109 8.86 -5.71 0.57
N ALA A 110 7.53 -5.65 0.58
CA ALA A 110 6.81 -4.42 0.86
C ALA A 110 7.17 -3.91 2.26
N ALA A 111 8.04 -2.91 2.33
CA ALA A 111 8.52 -2.39 3.60
C ALA A 111 7.44 -1.51 4.24
N ALA A 112 7.00 -1.89 5.46
CA ALA A 112 6.41 -0.93 6.38
C ALA A 112 7.55 -0.14 7.02
N GLU A 113 7.50 1.19 6.95
CA GLU A 113 8.51 2.02 7.61
C GLU A 113 8.60 1.70 9.11
N PRO A 114 9.80 1.73 9.71
CA PRO A 114 9.96 1.53 11.15
C PRO A 114 9.25 2.65 11.92
N ALA A 115 8.57 2.27 13.00
CA ALA A 115 7.97 3.21 13.93
C ALA A 115 9.04 4.19 14.45
N THR A 116 8.85 5.47 14.16
CA THR A 116 9.62 6.56 14.77
C THR A 116 9.48 6.48 16.29
N ALA A 117 10.61 6.37 16.98
CA ALA A 117 10.67 6.45 18.44
C ALA A 117 10.05 7.78 18.93
N PRO A 118 9.35 7.80 20.07
CA PRO A 118 8.73 9.02 20.55
C PRO A 118 9.82 10.04 20.91
N ALA A 119 9.65 11.26 20.40
CA ALA A 119 10.42 12.42 20.77
C ALA A 119 10.37 12.61 22.28
N ALA A 120 11.53 12.74 22.92
CA ALA A 120 11.63 13.16 24.30
C ALA A 120 11.20 14.64 24.40
N ASP A 121 10.14 14.90 25.15
CA ASP A 121 9.75 16.27 25.52
C ASP A 121 10.84 16.94 26.37
N PRO A 122 11.19 18.21 26.11
CA PRO A 122 12.08 18.98 26.96
C PRO A 122 11.27 19.64 28.07
N ALA A 123 11.20 19.00 29.24
CA ALA A 123 10.62 19.61 30.42
C ALA A 123 11.69 20.20 31.34
N GLY A 124 11.58 21.52 31.56
CA GLY A 124 11.62 22.06 32.91
C GLY A 124 12.97 22.53 33.44
N THR A 125 13.25 23.82 33.24
CA THR A 125 14.16 24.61 34.07
C THR A 125 13.66 24.71 35.52
N SER A 126 14.46 24.32 36.50
CA SER A 126 14.38 24.86 37.87
C SER A 126 15.69 24.73 38.66
N GLY A 127 16.29 25.90 38.94
CA GLY A 127 16.84 26.35 40.23
C GLY A 127 17.73 25.45 41.10
N ALA A 128 19.02 25.80 41.12
CA ALA A 128 19.86 26.12 42.28
C ALA A 128 20.09 25.11 43.42
N GLY A 129 21.38 24.84 43.71
CA GLY A 129 21.81 24.26 44.99
C GLY A 129 23.31 23.91 45.01
N SER A 130 24.12 24.83 45.52
CA SER A 130 25.57 24.74 45.76
C SER A 130 25.99 23.59 46.69
N SER A 131 27.14 22.95 46.43
CA SER A 131 28.27 22.81 47.39
C SER A 131 29.42 21.96 46.81
N ALA A 132 30.61 22.55 46.77
CA ALA A 132 31.91 21.86 46.84
C ALA A 132 32.29 21.70 48.33
N PRO A 133 33.25 20.85 48.77
CA PRO A 133 34.69 20.82 48.37
C PRO A 133 35.21 19.37 48.20
N GLY A 134 36.44 19.01 47.83
CA GLY A 134 37.72 19.70 47.60
C GLY A 134 38.84 18.63 47.47
N GLY A 135 40.00 19.06 46.96
CA GLY A 135 41.32 18.38 47.02
C GLY A 135 41.58 17.30 45.96
N ALA A 136 42.79 17.09 45.44
CA ALA A 136 44.08 17.77 45.45
C ALA A 136 45.03 16.93 44.57
N GLY A 137 46.00 17.56 43.89
CA GLY A 137 47.20 16.93 43.30
C GLY A 137 46.97 16.27 41.93
N GLU A 138 47.87 16.33 40.95
CA GLU A 138 49.22 16.88 40.87
C GLU A 138 49.59 16.87 39.37
N GLN A 139 50.18 17.96 38.87
CA GLN A 139 50.90 18.02 37.60
C GLN A 139 52.40 17.90 37.95
N PRO A 140 53.29 17.45 37.05
CA PRO A 140 53.96 18.48 36.23
C PRO A 140 54.54 18.03 34.86
N GLY A 141 54.85 19.04 34.04
CA GLY A 141 55.91 19.04 33.02
C GLY A 141 55.43 18.87 31.58
N GLY A 142 55.73 19.74 30.61
CA GLY A 142 56.58 20.92 30.55
C GLY A 142 57.01 21.20 29.10
N SER A 143 57.18 22.50 28.77
CA SER A 143 57.75 23.13 27.55
C SER A 143 56.90 23.06 26.26
N ALA A 144 56.47 24.14 25.58
CA ALA A 144 56.94 25.51 25.28
C ALA A 144 57.70 25.67 23.95
N GLY A 145 57.22 26.60 23.12
CA GLY A 145 57.87 27.20 21.95
C GLY A 145 57.07 26.99 20.65
N ALA A 146 56.83 27.94 19.75
CA ALA A 146 56.96 29.39 19.66
C ALA A 146 56.31 29.80 18.31
N ALA A 147 55.94 31.08 18.20
CA ALA A 147 55.17 31.72 17.14
C ALA A 147 55.87 31.93 15.78
N ALA A 148 55.05 32.05 14.72
CA ALA A 148 55.09 33.02 13.59
C ALA A 148 54.19 32.43 12.46
N GLY A 149 53.19 33.09 11.88
CA GLY A 149 53.21 34.42 11.23
C GLY A 149 53.13 34.20 9.71
N GLY A 150 52.00 34.51 9.06
CA GLY A 150 51.87 34.40 7.60
C GLY A 150 50.46 34.69 7.08
N GLU A 151 50.35 35.80 6.35
CA GLU A 151 49.14 36.45 5.83
C GLU A 151 48.43 35.70 4.68
N GLY A 152 47.13 36.02 4.53
CA GLY A 152 46.53 36.27 3.22
C GLY A 152 45.74 35.13 2.57
N ARG A 153 44.41 35.24 2.59
CA ARG A 153 43.58 35.57 1.41
C ARG A 153 42.13 35.13 1.64
N SER A 154 41.27 36.12 1.84
CA SER A 154 39.82 36.02 1.72
C SER A 154 39.43 35.68 0.28
N VAL A 155 38.61 34.65 0.09
CA VAL A 155 37.76 34.52 -1.10
C VAL A 155 36.40 33.96 -0.70
N ALA A 156 35.41 34.74 -1.12
CA ALA A 156 33.96 34.64 -1.09
C ALA A 156 33.30 33.27 -0.87
N ALA A 157 32.22 33.36 -0.09
CA ALA A 157 31.13 32.41 0.01
C ALA A 157 30.62 31.95 -1.37
N GLY A 158 30.59 30.63 -1.55
CA GLY A 158 29.78 29.94 -2.54
C GLY A 158 28.65 29.24 -1.82
N GLU A 159 27.43 29.55 -2.24
CA GLU A 159 26.17 29.16 -1.64
C GLU A 159 26.01 27.63 -1.58
N GLY A 160 25.45 27.17 -0.46
CA GLY A 160 25.19 25.76 -0.22
C GLY A 160 24.22 25.19 -1.24
N GLU A 161 24.73 24.30 -2.08
CA GLU A 161 23.95 23.32 -2.81
C GLU A 161 23.26 22.44 -1.76
N LYS A 162 21.97 22.73 -1.51
CA LYS A 162 21.10 21.86 -0.71
C LYS A 162 20.97 20.55 -1.47
N GLY A 163 21.80 19.59 -1.08
CA GLY A 163 21.70 18.20 -1.49
C GLY A 163 20.26 17.72 -1.35
N GLU A 164 19.72 17.31 -2.47
CA GLU A 164 18.53 16.49 -2.57
C GLU A 164 18.67 15.31 -1.60
N GLY A 165 17.61 15.05 -0.84
CA GLY A 165 17.58 13.92 0.08
C GLY A 165 17.97 12.64 -0.63
N GLU A 166 19.04 12.01 -0.13
CA GLU A 166 19.54 10.70 -0.52
C GLU A 166 18.41 9.71 -0.82
N LYS A 167 18.14 9.46 -2.11
CA LYS A 167 17.23 8.40 -2.60
C LYS A 167 17.91 7.03 -2.46
N HIS A 168 18.19 6.60 -1.23
CA HIS A 168 18.78 5.29 -0.96
C HIS A 168 17.86 4.16 -1.48
N GLY A 169 18.36 3.39 -2.45
CA GLY A 169 17.75 2.13 -2.90
C GLY A 169 16.85 2.18 -4.14
N ILE A 170 16.88 3.26 -4.94
CA ILE A 170 16.31 3.24 -6.30
C ILE A 170 17.42 2.86 -7.30
N PRO A 171 17.23 1.85 -8.17
CA PRO A 171 18.24 1.46 -9.16
C PRO A 171 18.58 2.59 -10.15
N ALA A 172 19.83 2.59 -10.64
CA ALA A 172 20.26 3.51 -11.69
C ALA A 172 19.49 3.23 -13.00
N GLY A 173 19.01 4.28 -13.68
CA GLY A 173 18.20 4.16 -14.90
C GLY A 173 16.69 3.97 -14.66
N ALA A 174 16.24 3.98 -13.39
CA ALA A 174 14.82 3.96 -13.07
C ALA A 174 14.10 5.24 -13.54
N MET A 175 12.87 5.10 -14.04
CA MET A 175 12.08 6.18 -14.63
C MET A 175 10.76 6.34 -13.90
N ARG A 176 10.35 7.58 -13.62
CA ARG A 176 9.01 7.82 -13.06
C ARG A 176 7.94 7.74 -14.14
N LEU A 177 6.92 6.94 -13.89
CA LEU A 177 5.83 6.68 -14.82
C LEU A 177 4.49 7.17 -14.31
N TYR A 178 3.68 7.70 -15.22
CA TYR A 178 2.24 7.62 -15.12
C TYR A 178 1.78 6.24 -15.55
N LEU A 179 1.25 5.47 -14.60
CA LEU A 179 0.66 4.18 -14.87
C LEU A 179 -0.71 4.35 -15.51
N SER A 180 -1.00 3.53 -16.52
CA SER A 180 -2.34 3.28 -17.03
C SER A 180 -3.24 2.67 -15.95
N GLN A 181 -4.53 2.51 -16.25
CA GLN A 181 -5.50 2.05 -15.26
C GLN A 181 -5.09 0.72 -14.61
N VAL A 182 -5.15 0.65 -13.28
CA VAL A 182 -4.96 -0.60 -12.52
C VAL A 182 -6.09 -1.56 -12.86
N ARG A 183 -5.72 -2.74 -13.36
CA ARG A 183 -6.63 -3.77 -13.84
C ARG A 183 -6.89 -4.88 -12.85
N GLU A 184 -5.89 -5.21 -12.05
CA GLU A 184 -6.02 -6.12 -10.93
C GLU A 184 -4.81 -5.96 -10.03
N TRP A 185 -4.87 -6.59 -8.88
CA TRP A 185 -3.76 -6.65 -7.96
C TRP A 185 -3.86 -7.90 -7.12
N LEU A 186 -2.72 -8.44 -6.71
CA LEU A 186 -2.64 -9.67 -5.97
C LEU A 186 -1.63 -9.53 -4.83
N ILE A 187 -1.73 -10.46 -3.89
CA ILE A 187 -0.78 -10.59 -2.78
C ILE A 187 -0.06 -11.91 -2.99
N GLU A 188 1.26 -11.85 -2.99
CA GLU A 188 2.14 -13.02 -3.05
C GLU A 188 2.82 -13.17 -1.70
N CYS A 189 2.90 -14.41 -1.20
CA CYS A 189 3.57 -14.74 0.05
C CYS A 189 4.60 -15.84 -0.21
N ALA A 190 5.87 -15.58 0.08
CA ALA A 190 6.96 -16.54 -0.06
C ALA A 190 7.97 -16.34 1.07
N CYS A 191 8.36 -17.41 1.76
CA CYS A 191 9.44 -17.39 2.78
C CYS A 191 9.34 -16.21 3.78
N ASP A 192 8.18 -16.03 4.42
CA ASP A 192 7.85 -14.94 5.34
C ASP A 192 7.82 -13.51 4.74
N MET A 193 8.01 -13.38 3.43
CA MET A 193 7.87 -12.12 2.70
C MET A 193 6.47 -11.97 2.13
N LEU A 194 6.01 -10.72 2.09
CA LEU A 194 4.73 -10.30 1.52
C LEU A 194 5.00 -9.29 0.41
N PHE A 195 4.49 -9.60 -0.79
CA PHE A 195 4.53 -8.72 -1.94
C PHE A 195 3.12 -8.37 -2.36
N ILE A 196 2.89 -7.09 -2.67
CA ILE A 196 1.68 -6.64 -3.35
C ILE A 196 2.09 -6.31 -4.77
N THR A 197 1.41 -6.91 -5.73
CA THR A 197 1.70 -6.73 -7.15
C THR A 197 0.45 -6.21 -7.84
N VAL A 198 0.59 -5.15 -8.63
CA VAL A 198 -0.50 -4.55 -9.42
C VAL A 198 -0.27 -4.81 -10.90
N ARG A 199 -1.34 -5.02 -11.66
CA ARG A 199 -1.29 -5.08 -13.12
C ARG A 199 -1.91 -3.84 -13.73
N THR A 200 -1.27 -3.30 -14.76
CA THR A 200 -1.82 -2.28 -15.64
C THR A 200 -2.22 -2.90 -16.99
N ASP A 201 -2.41 -2.09 -18.03
CA ASP A 201 -2.48 -2.64 -19.38
C ASP A 201 -1.09 -3.10 -19.88
N ALA A 202 -0.01 -2.48 -19.40
CA ALA A 202 1.33 -2.61 -20.01
C ALA A 202 2.32 -3.47 -19.23
N ALA A 203 2.13 -3.67 -17.92
CA ALA A 203 3.07 -4.45 -17.10
C ALA A 203 2.45 -4.91 -15.77
N TRP A 204 3.16 -5.82 -15.10
CA TRP A 204 3.02 -6.11 -13.68
C TRP A 204 4.07 -5.33 -12.89
N TYR A 205 3.64 -4.76 -11.76
CA TYR A 205 4.49 -3.99 -10.88
C TYR A 205 4.41 -4.53 -9.47
N ARG A 206 5.54 -5.03 -8.96
CA ARG A 206 5.71 -5.32 -7.55
C ARG A 206 5.96 -4.02 -6.79
N LEU A 207 5.11 -3.77 -5.80
CA LEU A 207 5.15 -2.57 -4.99
C LEU A 207 6.26 -2.68 -3.94
N VAL A 208 7.25 -1.79 -4.01
CA VAL A 208 8.41 -1.82 -3.11
C VAL A 208 8.22 -0.88 -1.93
N ARG A 209 8.06 0.42 -2.19
CA ARG A 209 7.86 1.45 -1.16
C ARG A 209 6.84 2.49 -1.63
N PRO A 210 5.79 2.80 -0.84
CA PRO A 210 4.88 3.88 -1.20
C PRO A 210 5.58 5.23 -1.09
N SER A 211 5.08 6.22 -1.83
CA SER A 211 5.49 7.61 -1.64
C SER A 211 5.07 8.14 -0.28
N GLN A 212 5.77 9.17 0.20
CA GLN A 212 5.45 9.79 1.50
C GLN A 212 4.00 10.26 1.58
N GLN A 213 3.46 10.79 0.47
CA GLN A 213 2.06 11.24 0.40
C GLN A 213 1.05 10.09 0.40
N TYR A 214 1.43 8.89 -0.07
CA TYR A 214 0.55 7.73 -0.21
C TYR A 214 0.74 6.69 0.91
N ALA A 215 1.83 6.74 1.68
CA ALA A 215 2.10 5.78 2.75
C ALA A 215 0.92 5.58 3.74
N PRO A 216 0.17 6.63 4.17
CA PRO A 216 -1.00 6.43 5.01
C PRO A 216 -2.15 5.67 4.34
N TRP A 217 -2.31 5.79 3.01
CA TRP A 217 -3.29 5.05 2.23
C TRP A 217 -2.86 3.60 1.97
N TYR A 218 -1.55 3.33 1.93
CA TYR A 218 -1.05 1.97 1.74
C TYR A 218 -1.14 1.11 3.02
N LYS A 219 -1.05 1.74 4.19
CA LYS A 219 -1.03 1.05 5.50
C LYS A 219 -2.20 0.08 5.74
N PRO A 220 -3.48 0.44 5.51
CA PRO A 220 -4.59 -0.48 5.74
C PRO A 220 -4.56 -1.71 4.83
N VAL A 221 -4.19 -1.52 3.55
CA VAL A 221 -4.05 -2.63 2.58
C VAL A 221 -2.98 -3.61 3.04
N LEU A 222 -1.80 -3.10 3.43
CA LEU A 222 -0.70 -3.93 3.92
C LEU A 222 -1.09 -4.66 5.21
N LYS A 223 -1.78 -3.98 6.14
CA LYS A 223 -2.28 -4.60 7.38
C LYS A 223 -3.28 -5.72 7.08
N ALA A 224 -4.23 -5.50 6.18
CA ALA A 224 -5.21 -6.51 5.78
C ALA A 224 -4.54 -7.73 5.14
N ALA A 225 -3.50 -7.52 4.32
CA ALA A 225 -2.70 -8.60 3.74
C ALA A 225 -1.98 -9.43 4.83
N GLN A 226 -1.34 -8.76 5.80
CA GLN A 226 -0.67 -9.42 6.93
C GLN A 226 -1.65 -10.22 7.80
N VAL A 227 -2.84 -9.67 8.04
CA VAL A 227 -3.93 -10.34 8.74
C VAL A 227 -4.40 -11.57 7.95
N ALA A 228 -4.62 -11.46 6.64
CA ALA A 228 -5.03 -12.58 5.80
C ALA A 228 -4.05 -13.75 5.87
N ILE A 229 -2.74 -13.49 5.74
CA ILE A 229 -1.68 -14.50 5.84
C ILE A 229 -1.65 -15.13 7.23
N THR A 230 -1.81 -14.32 8.28
CA THR A 230 -1.83 -14.81 9.66
C THR A 230 -3.01 -15.75 9.91
N ILE A 231 -4.20 -15.41 9.41
CA ILE A 231 -5.39 -16.27 9.51
C ILE A 231 -5.19 -17.57 8.70
N LEU A 232 -4.63 -17.48 7.49
CA LEU A 232 -4.30 -18.64 6.67
C LEU A 232 -3.35 -19.59 7.42
N ARG A 233 -2.32 -19.06 8.06
CA ARG A 233 -1.38 -19.84 8.89
C ARG A 233 -2.10 -20.52 10.05
N MET A 234 -2.90 -19.78 10.82
CA MET A 234 -3.68 -20.34 11.94
C MET A 234 -4.58 -21.51 11.50
N LEU A 235 -5.23 -21.39 10.34
CA LEU A 235 -6.10 -22.44 9.79
C LEU A 235 -5.33 -23.62 9.20
N SER A 236 -4.11 -23.39 8.71
CA SER A 236 -3.26 -24.44 8.12
C SER A 236 -2.54 -25.28 9.18
N GLU A 237 -2.18 -24.67 10.31
CA GLU A 237 -1.57 -25.34 11.46
C GLU A 237 -2.59 -26.20 12.24
N GLU A 238 -3.88 -25.87 12.15
CA GLU A 238 -4.92 -26.63 12.83
C GLU A 238 -5.13 -27.99 12.15
N SER A 239 -5.13 -29.05 12.95
CA SER A 239 -5.36 -30.45 12.54
C SER A 239 -6.58 -30.64 11.61
N ARG A 240 -7.59 -29.78 11.78
CA ARG A 240 -8.72 -29.62 10.88
C ARG A 240 -9.08 -28.14 10.79
N ALA A 241 -8.81 -27.49 9.66
CA ALA A 241 -9.17 -26.09 9.40
C ALA A 241 -10.65 -25.76 9.70
N SER A 242 -11.55 -26.76 9.62
CA SER A 242 -12.96 -26.62 9.97
C SER A 242 -13.24 -26.37 11.47
N LYS A 243 -12.24 -26.48 12.35
CA LYS A 243 -12.42 -26.33 13.81
C LYS A 243 -12.34 -24.89 14.29
N LEU A 244 -11.63 -24.00 13.60
CA LEU A 244 -11.55 -22.61 14.02
C LEU A 244 -12.78 -21.86 13.52
N SER A 245 -13.62 -21.44 14.46
CA SER A 245 -14.73 -20.54 14.16
C SER A 245 -14.21 -19.12 13.89
N PHE A 246 -15.07 -18.27 13.34
CA PHE A 246 -14.77 -16.85 13.21
C PHE A 246 -14.43 -16.18 14.53
N ASN A 247 -15.19 -16.48 15.59
CA ASN A 247 -14.95 -15.92 16.91
C ASN A 247 -13.61 -16.38 17.50
N ASP A 248 -13.20 -17.62 17.25
CA ASP A 248 -11.89 -18.11 17.72
C ASP A 248 -10.75 -17.38 17.01
N ILE A 249 -10.88 -17.15 15.70
CA ILE A 249 -9.89 -16.39 14.92
C ILE A 249 -9.81 -14.94 15.41
N VAL A 250 -10.94 -14.26 15.59
CA VAL A 250 -10.96 -12.87 16.09
C VAL A 250 -10.30 -12.78 17.47
N LYS A 251 -10.57 -13.71 18.39
CA LYS A 251 -9.92 -13.76 19.71
C LYS A 251 -8.41 -13.97 19.58
N ARG A 252 -7.97 -14.94 18.78
CA ARG A 252 -6.54 -15.18 18.56
C ARG A 252 -5.83 -13.98 17.93
N LEU A 253 -6.50 -13.27 17.02
CA LEU A 253 -5.98 -12.02 16.44
C LEU A 253 -5.88 -10.90 17.48
N ALA A 254 -6.85 -10.79 18.39
CA ALA A 254 -6.82 -9.84 19.49
C ALA A 254 -5.71 -10.17 20.52
N ASP A 255 -5.41 -11.45 20.69
CA ASP A 255 -4.37 -11.94 21.60
C ASP A 255 -2.94 -11.83 21.02
N LEU A 256 -2.77 -11.50 19.73
CA LEU A 256 -1.46 -11.32 19.12
C LEU A 256 -0.63 -10.26 19.87
N PRO A 257 0.70 -10.44 19.99
CA PRO A 257 1.57 -9.43 20.57
C PRO A 257 1.58 -8.17 19.71
N ASP A 258 1.76 -7.01 20.34
CA ASP A 258 1.70 -5.71 19.69
C ASP A 258 2.83 -5.51 18.66
N SER A 259 3.91 -6.30 18.78
CA SER A 259 4.99 -6.40 17.81
C SER A 259 4.64 -7.19 16.53
N SER A 260 3.52 -7.91 16.53
CA SER A 260 3.08 -8.68 15.36
C SER A 260 2.66 -7.74 14.23
N PRO A 261 3.14 -7.96 12.99
CA PRO A 261 2.66 -7.21 11.83
C PRO A 261 1.14 -7.31 11.65
N ALA A 262 0.52 -8.42 12.04
CA ALA A 262 -0.93 -8.61 11.96
C ALA A 262 -1.72 -8.08 13.18
N PHE A 263 -1.07 -7.47 14.17
CA PHE A 263 -1.76 -6.90 15.32
C PHE A 263 -2.66 -5.73 14.90
N ILE A 264 -3.92 -5.76 15.35
CA ILE A 264 -4.94 -4.73 15.08
C ILE A 264 -5.29 -4.00 16.39
N SER A 265 -5.78 -4.74 17.39
CA SER A 265 -6.20 -4.20 18.68
C SER A 265 -6.43 -5.32 19.69
N LYS A 266 -6.29 -5.04 20.98
CA LYS A 266 -6.74 -5.95 22.06
C LYS A 266 -8.27 -6.01 22.21
N LYS A 267 -9.00 -5.07 21.60
CA LYS A 267 -10.47 -5.04 21.65
C LYS A 267 -11.04 -5.93 20.54
N VAL A 268 -11.70 -7.01 20.93
CA VAL A 268 -12.29 -8.01 20.03
C VAL A 268 -13.21 -7.37 18.99
N GLU A 269 -14.00 -6.38 19.39
CA GLU A 269 -14.96 -5.69 18.50
C GLU A 269 -14.26 -4.91 17.38
N ARG A 270 -13.08 -4.33 17.67
CA ARG A 270 -12.29 -3.64 16.65
C ARG A 270 -11.66 -4.61 15.68
N VAL A 271 -11.17 -5.76 16.18
CA VAL A 271 -10.60 -6.82 15.35
C VAL A 271 -11.66 -7.41 14.44
N GLU A 272 -12.84 -7.73 14.97
CA GLU A 272 -13.98 -8.23 14.20
C GLU A 272 -14.36 -7.25 13.08
N ARG A 273 -14.56 -5.97 13.42
CA ARG A 273 -14.90 -4.94 12.43
C ARG A 273 -13.85 -4.90 11.31
N PHE A 274 -12.56 -4.84 11.67
CA PHE A 274 -11.47 -4.77 10.70
C PHE A 274 -11.47 -5.99 9.77
N VAL A 275 -11.58 -7.21 10.32
CA VAL A 275 -11.60 -8.45 9.54
C VAL A 275 -12.79 -8.50 8.58
N VAL A 276 -13.96 -8.01 8.98
CA VAL A 276 -15.15 -7.99 8.11
C VAL A 276 -15.04 -6.93 7.02
N VAL A 277 -14.63 -5.72 7.38
CA VAL A 277 -14.57 -4.56 6.48
C VAL A 277 -13.48 -4.72 5.41
N HIS A 278 -12.34 -5.33 5.76
CA HIS A 278 -11.28 -5.69 4.81
C HIS A 278 -11.38 -7.16 4.33
N GLY A 279 -12.52 -7.80 4.59
CA GLY A 279 -12.71 -9.24 4.38
C GLY A 279 -12.53 -9.69 2.95
N GLN A 280 -12.68 -8.80 1.97
CA GLN A 280 -12.44 -9.11 0.55
C GLN A 280 -10.99 -9.54 0.28
N ILE A 281 -10.01 -8.90 0.95
CA ILE A 281 -8.60 -9.27 0.83
C ILE A 281 -8.39 -10.66 1.40
N VAL A 282 -8.95 -10.90 2.60
CA VAL A 282 -8.90 -12.20 3.28
C VAL A 282 -9.51 -13.27 2.38
N VAL A 283 -10.76 -13.12 1.95
CA VAL A 283 -11.46 -14.09 1.09
C VAL A 283 -10.70 -14.39 -0.20
N ASN A 284 -10.06 -13.37 -0.81
CA ASN A 284 -9.29 -13.57 -2.04
C ASN A 284 -8.08 -14.49 -1.80
N GLN A 285 -7.34 -14.28 -0.71
CA GLN A 285 -6.20 -15.14 -0.36
C GLN A 285 -6.59 -16.61 -0.17
N PHE A 286 -7.79 -16.87 0.34
CA PHE A 286 -8.30 -18.23 0.52
C PHE A 286 -8.72 -18.88 -0.78
N THR A 287 -9.22 -18.11 -1.75
CA THR A 287 -9.73 -18.64 -3.03
C THR A 287 -8.64 -19.34 -3.84
N HIS A 288 -7.41 -18.83 -3.75
CA HIS A 288 -6.25 -19.37 -4.48
C HIS A 288 -5.38 -20.32 -3.63
N PHE A 289 -5.76 -20.59 -2.37
CA PHE A 289 -4.93 -21.39 -1.49
C PHE A 289 -4.95 -22.88 -1.87
N PRO A 290 -3.80 -23.59 -1.99
CA PRO A 290 -3.76 -24.97 -2.51
C PRO A 290 -4.64 -25.97 -1.73
N ASN A 291 -4.82 -25.77 -0.43
CA ASN A 291 -5.58 -26.68 0.43
C ASN A 291 -7.08 -26.39 0.39
N LYS A 292 -7.85 -27.23 -0.32
CA LYS A 292 -9.32 -27.14 -0.44
C LYS A 292 -10.07 -27.19 0.90
N ALA A 293 -9.51 -27.81 1.94
CA ALA A 293 -10.14 -27.83 3.27
C ALA A 293 -10.06 -26.45 3.94
N VAL A 294 -8.96 -25.72 3.73
CA VAL A 294 -8.79 -24.33 4.20
C VAL A 294 -9.68 -23.39 3.38
N GLN A 295 -9.77 -23.56 2.06
CA GLN A 295 -10.67 -22.77 1.20
C GLN A 295 -12.15 -22.83 1.66
N LYS A 296 -12.56 -23.98 2.21
CA LYS A 296 -13.92 -24.28 2.67
C LYS A 296 -14.05 -24.27 4.19
N ALA A 297 -13.13 -23.60 4.90
CA ALA A 297 -13.21 -23.49 6.34
C ALA A 297 -14.47 -22.70 6.74
N ALA A 298 -15.11 -23.09 7.86
CA ALA A 298 -16.31 -22.44 8.39
C ALA A 298 -16.10 -20.91 8.59
N PHE A 299 -14.88 -20.52 8.93
CA PHE A 299 -14.43 -19.13 8.95
C PHE A 299 -14.77 -18.36 7.66
N VAL A 300 -14.40 -18.92 6.50
CA VAL A 300 -14.53 -18.25 5.20
C VAL A 300 -16.00 -18.03 4.86
N ASP A 301 -16.84 -19.03 5.12
CA ASP A 301 -18.28 -18.95 4.88
C ASP A 301 -18.94 -17.90 5.79
N GLN A 302 -18.56 -17.87 7.07
CA GLN A 302 -19.05 -16.88 8.02
C GLN A 302 -18.59 -15.46 7.65
N LEU A 303 -17.32 -15.29 7.24
CA LEU A 303 -16.79 -14.00 6.79
C LEU A 303 -17.56 -13.48 5.57
N LYS A 304 -17.77 -14.32 4.54
CA LYS A 304 -18.57 -13.95 3.36
C LYS A 304 -20.00 -13.56 3.74
N ALA A 305 -20.62 -14.27 4.68
CA ALA A 305 -21.96 -13.94 5.18
C ALA A 305 -22.00 -12.57 5.88
N MET A 306 -21.04 -12.28 6.76
CA MET A 306 -20.95 -10.98 7.45
C MET A 306 -20.65 -9.84 6.49
N MET A 307 -19.76 -10.03 5.52
CA MET A 307 -19.51 -9.06 4.45
C MET A 307 -20.78 -8.73 3.66
N SER A 308 -21.60 -9.75 3.36
CA SER A 308 -22.86 -9.58 2.63
C SER A 308 -23.92 -8.81 3.42
N GLN A 309 -23.79 -8.72 4.76
CA GLN A 309 -24.69 -7.95 5.62
C GLN A 309 -24.29 -6.47 5.72
N ARG A 310 -23.06 -6.12 5.33
CA ARG A 310 -22.57 -4.73 5.23
C ARG A 310 -23.02 -4.07 3.93
N LYS A 311 -22.81 -2.75 3.82
CA LYS A 311 -22.92 -2.08 2.51
C LYS A 311 -21.82 -2.58 1.59
N HIS A 312 -22.21 -3.17 0.47
CA HIS A 312 -21.31 -3.80 -0.48
C HIS A 312 -21.79 -3.61 -1.92
N ASN A 313 -20.85 -3.66 -2.85
CA ASN A 313 -21.08 -3.69 -4.27
C ASN A 313 -20.90 -5.12 -4.79
N LYS A 314 -21.80 -5.55 -5.68
CA LYS A 314 -21.72 -6.83 -6.37
C LYS A 314 -21.18 -6.60 -7.76
N LEU A 315 -19.95 -7.03 -7.99
CA LEU A 315 -19.31 -6.95 -9.30
C LEU A 315 -19.43 -8.30 -10.01
N TYR A 316 -19.58 -8.27 -11.32
CA TYR A 316 -19.84 -9.45 -12.12
C TYR A 316 -18.67 -9.70 -13.09
N MET A 317 -18.51 -10.96 -13.48
CA MET A 317 -17.56 -11.34 -14.51
C MET A 317 -17.95 -10.66 -15.82
N SER A 318 -16.99 -9.93 -16.39
CA SER A 318 -17.04 -9.37 -17.73
C SER A 318 -17.32 -10.48 -18.75
N LYS A 319 -18.20 -10.20 -19.71
CA LYS A 319 -18.55 -11.14 -20.80
C LYS A 319 -17.50 -11.13 -21.91
N VAL A 320 -16.22 -11.05 -21.56
CA VAL A 320 -15.14 -10.97 -22.55
C VAL A 320 -14.98 -12.34 -23.20
N LYS A 321 -15.00 -12.36 -24.54
CA LYS A 321 -14.78 -13.58 -25.32
C LYS A 321 -13.30 -13.98 -25.20
N PRO A 322 -12.97 -15.26 -24.96
CA PRO A 322 -11.59 -15.72 -24.95
C PRO A 322 -10.93 -15.36 -26.29
N GLY A 323 -9.74 -14.75 -26.23
CA GLY A 323 -8.98 -14.31 -27.40
C GLY A 323 -9.14 -12.83 -27.81
N LYS A 324 -9.93 -12.03 -27.09
CA LYS A 324 -9.83 -10.57 -27.15
C LYS A 324 -9.37 -10.06 -25.81
N SER A 325 -8.10 -9.64 -25.71
CA SER A 325 -7.68 -8.74 -24.64
C SER A 325 -8.65 -7.55 -24.62
N ASN A 326 -9.02 -7.06 -23.43
CA ASN A 326 -9.67 -5.76 -23.35
C ASN A 326 -8.63 -4.74 -23.78
N VAL A 327 -8.56 -4.49 -25.09
CA VAL A 327 -7.72 -3.48 -25.76
C VAL A 327 -7.72 -2.24 -24.89
N ALA A 328 -6.55 -1.59 -24.82
CA ALA A 328 -6.39 -0.28 -24.23
C ALA A 328 -7.43 0.70 -24.82
N LYS A 329 -8.61 0.79 -24.21
CA LYS A 329 -9.62 1.78 -24.60
C LYS A 329 -9.01 3.13 -24.28
N THR A 330 -9.37 4.14 -25.06
CA THR A 330 -8.95 5.55 -24.89
C THR A 330 -9.15 6.11 -23.47
N GLY A 331 -9.92 5.44 -22.61
CA GLY A 331 -10.08 5.76 -21.18
C GLY A 331 -9.02 5.21 -20.21
N ASN A 332 -8.01 4.46 -20.68
CA ASN A 332 -7.04 3.83 -19.79
C ASN A 332 -5.77 4.65 -19.56
N ALA A 333 -5.59 5.71 -20.33
CA ALA A 333 -4.46 6.61 -20.18
C ALA A 333 -4.62 7.45 -18.91
N ASN A 334 -3.53 7.65 -18.19
CA ASN A 334 -3.55 8.31 -16.88
C ASN A 334 -4.12 9.75 -17.00
N PRO A 335 -5.11 10.14 -16.17
CA PRO A 335 -5.74 11.47 -16.25
C PRO A 335 -4.79 12.60 -15.80
N MET A 336 -3.79 12.29 -14.98
CA MET A 336 -2.84 13.29 -14.46
C MET A 336 -1.77 13.69 -15.49
N ARG A 337 -1.63 12.94 -16.58
CA ARG A 337 -0.64 13.21 -17.65
C ARG A 337 -0.76 14.62 -18.23
N ASN A 338 -1.99 15.04 -18.52
CA ASN A 338 -2.30 16.32 -19.16
C ASN A 338 -2.69 17.41 -18.16
N ARG A 339 -2.76 17.08 -16.86
CA ARG A 339 -3.11 18.06 -15.83
C ARG A 339 -1.88 18.90 -15.53
N ALA A 340 -2.03 20.22 -15.60
CA ALA A 340 -0.99 21.13 -15.16
C ALA A 340 -0.62 20.81 -13.70
N ALA A 341 0.66 20.91 -13.35
CA ALA A 341 1.18 20.64 -12.00
C ALA A 341 0.70 21.66 -10.93
N THR A 342 -0.32 22.46 -11.24
CA THR A 342 -0.87 23.50 -10.39
C THR A 342 -2.08 22.99 -9.61
N GLY A 343 -2.01 23.15 -8.28
CA GLY A 343 -3.07 22.81 -7.34
C GLY A 343 -4.39 23.47 -7.71
N LEU A 344 -5.27 22.72 -8.37
CA LEU A 344 -6.63 23.14 -8.62
C LEU A 344 -7.40 23.07 -7.30
N LYS A 345 -7.82 24.26 -6.84
CA LYS A 345 -8.77 24.46 -5.74
C LYS A 345 -9.87 23.40 -5.83
N ALA A 346 -9.93 22.53 -4.83
CA ALA A 346 -11.01 21.59 -4.67
C ALA A 346 -12.35 22.35 -4.80
N LYS A 347 -13.20 21.95 -5.75
CA LYS A 347 -14.60 22.38 -5.69
C LYS A 347 -15.17 21.76 -4.42
N PRO A 348 -15.65 22.53 -3.44
CA PRO A 348 -16.26 21.97 -2.25
C PRO A 348 -17.46 21.12 -2.69
N MET A 349 -17.46 19.85 -2.28
CA MET A 349 -18.54 18.91 -2.51
C MET A 349 -19.80 19.46 -1.81
N ALA A 350 -20.95 19.47 -2.51
CA ALA A 350 -22.19 19.97 -1.93
C ALA A 350 -22.58 19.14 -0.71
N ALA A 351 -22.73 19.80 0.45
CA ALA A 351 -23.16 19.17 1.68
C ALA A 351 -24.54 18.53 1.48
N THR A 352 -24.64 17.22 1.70
CA THR A 352 -25.94 16.54 1.76
C THR A 352 -26.67 17.05 3.01
N GLY A 353 -27.69 17.87 2.81
CA GLY A 353 -28.49 18.43 3.89
C GLY A 353 -29.19 17.31 4.66
N THR A 354 -29.01 17.28 5.98
CA THR A 354 -29.82 16.46 6.89
C THR A 354 -31.24 16.99 6.92
N THR A 355 -32.22 16.17 6.56
CA THR A 355 -33.63 16.51 6.79
C THR A 355 -33.92 16.40 8.29
N MET A 356 -34.24 17.52 8.93
CA MET A 356 -34.77 17.55 10.29
C MET A 356 -36.15 16.88 10.30
N VAL A 357 -36.31 15.85 11.14
CA VAL A 357 -37.63 15.31 11.49
C VAL A 357 -38.23 16.23 12.56
N LYS A 358 -39.46 16.66 12.36
CA LYS A 358 -40.20 17.58 13.22
C LYS A 358 -40.98 16.83 14.29
#